data_AF-A0A2M8W4U8-F1
#
_entry.id   AF-A0A2M8W4U8-F1
#
_cell.length_a   1.000
_cell.length_b   1.000
_cell.length_c   1.000
_cell.angle_alpha   90.00
_cell.angle_beta   90.00
_cell.angle_gamma   90.00
#
_symmetry.space_group_name_H-M   'P 1'
#
loop_
_entity.id
_entity.type
_entity.pdbx_description
1 polymer ?
#
loop_
_entity_poly.entity_id
_entity_poly.type
_entity_poly.pdbx_seq_one_letter_code
_entity_poly.pdbx_strand_id
1 'polypeptide(L)'
;MLAEARMLWIVFIGPVFALLLLAMPAIAQTIPENASAKSYGDGWECNVGYRLMDENCAAIVVPENAYETNRTYGSGWECHHGFRKVDEVACVAVVVPDGGFLDPSGERWRCLRGFLKVDDTCQEVIVPENAYLADGSAWECGRGFEKVDNSCTAIVVPTNGYLNGSRYGQPWSCERGFFEQNGLCEVVIIPEFAYFDESSYGEGWKCQRGYEVSGEGCEAINMPANAHLDRSENRWECNRNFQKSKDLCVLNN
;
A
#
# COMPACT_ATOMS: atom_id res chain seq x y z
N MET A 1 6.11 97.13 -43.44
CA MET A 1 5.36 97.16 -44.71
C MET A 1 5.12 95.71 -45.13
N LEU A 2 3.84 95.31 -45.14
CA LEU A 2 3.15 94.21 -45.88
C LEU A 2 4.00 92.99 -46.32
N ALA A 3 3.78 91.79 -45.77
CA ALA A 3 2.79 90.75 -46.15
C ALA A 3 3.61 89.52 -46.63
N GLU A 4 3.29 88.23 -46.45
CA GLU A 4 2.04 87.47 -46.45
C GLU A 4 2.26 86.16 -45.66
N ALA A 5 1.20 85.65 -45.04
CA ALA A 5 1.13 84.33 -44.44
C ALA A 5 0.63 83.30 -45.45
N ARG A 6 1.15 82.06 -45.40
CA ARG A 6 0.36 80.86 -45.76
C ARG A 6 0.87 79.64 -45.01
N MET A 7 0.06 79.27 -44.03
CA MET A 7 0.07 78.03 -43.25
C MET A 7 -0.59 76.91 -44.08
N LEU A 8 0.03 75.73 -44.17
CA LEU A 8 -0.63 74.46 -44.49
C LEU A 8 0.21 73.30 -43.93
N TRP A 9 -0.48 72.43 -43.19
CA TRP A 9 -0.01 71.28 -42.42
C TRP A 9 0.74 70.22 -43.25
N ILE A 10 1.65 69.47 -42.62
CA ILE A 10 1.47 68.04 -42.32
C ILE A 10 2.58 67.56 -41.38
N VAL A 11 2.11 66.84 -40.36
CA VAL A 11 2.73 66.41 -39.12
C VAL A 11 3.28 64.99 -39.28
N PHE A 12 4.47 64.75 -38.72
CA PHE A 12 4.97 63.49 -38.15
C PHE A 12 4.71 62.17 -38.92
N ILE A 13 5.68 61.68 -39.71
CA ILE A 13 5.84 60.23 -39.98
C ILE A 13 7.33 59.89 -40.04
N GLY A 14 8.03 60.19 -38.93
CA GLY A 14 9.49 60.06 -38.80
C GLY A 14 10.05 58.70 -38.31
N PRO A 15 9.30 57.77 -37.69
CA PRO A 15 9.95 56.50 -37.27
C PRO A 15 9.14 55.20 -37.40
N VAL A 16 8.09 55.12 -38.25
CA VAL A 16 7.27 53.87 -38.35
C VAL A 16 7.73 52.93 -39.47
N PHE A 17 8.52 53.40 -40.45
CA PHE A 17 8.82 52.60 -41.64
C PHE A 17 10.01 51.63 -41.51
N ALA A 18 10.78 51.68 -40.41
CA ALA A 18 11.99 50.86 -40.23
C ALA A 18 11.78 49.55 -39.45
N LEU A 19 10.58 49.30 -38.89
CA LEU A 19 10.29 48.07 -38.13
C LEU A 19 9.53 46.98 -38.91
N LEU A 20 9.23 47.21 -40.20
CA LEU A 20 8.42 46.29 -41.02
C LEU A 20 9.24 45.30 -41.88
N LEU A 21 10.57 45.28 -41.75
CA LEU A 21 11.47 44.48 -42.62
C LEU A 21 12.02 43.19 -41.98
N LEU A 22 11.52 42.78 -40.81
CA LEU A 22 11.85 41.47 -40.20
C LEU A 22 10.65 40.50 -40.16
N ALA A 23 9.64 40.71 -41.00
CA ALA A 23 8.69 39.64 -41.29
C ALA A 23 9.38 38.65 -42.24
N MET A 24 10.18 37.74 -41.68
CA MET A 24 10.63 36.56 -42.43
C MET A 24 9.36 35.84 -42.92
N PRO A 25 9.27 35.48 -44.21
CA PRO A 25 8.15 34.71 -44.68
C PRO A 25 8.08 33.43 -43.86
N ALA A 26 6.99 33.22 -43.13
CA ALA A 26 6.69 31.92 -42.55
C ALA A 26 6.58 30.96 -43.73
N ILE A 27 7.58 30.10 -43.90
CA ILE A 27 7.49 29.00 -44.86
C ILE A 27 6.34 28.15 -44.35
N ALA A 28 5.20 28.20 -45.05
CA ALA A 28 4.12 27.26 -44.80
C ALA A 28 4.71 25.87 -45.03
N GLN A 29 4.89 25.09 -43.96
CA GLN A 29 5.28 23.69 -44.10
C GLN A 29 4.22 23.01 -44.95
N THR A 30 4.60 22.62 -46.17
CA THR A 30 3.73 21.82 -47.03
C THR A 30 3.49 20.50 -46.32
N ILE A 31 2.22 20.17 -46.07
CA ILE A 31 1.85 18.91 -45.43
C ILE A 31 2.24 17.78 -46.40
N PRO A 32 3.13 16.85 -46.00
CA PRO A 32 3.54 15.76 -46.86
C PRO A 32 2.42 14.73 -47.09
N GLU A 33 2.63 13.82 -48.03
CA GLU A 33 1.71 12.71 -48.27
C GLU A 33 1.58 11.85 -47.01
N ASN A 34 0.37 11.34 -46.74
CA ASN A 34 0.06 10.56 -45.55
C ASN A 34 0.23 11.31 -44.21
N ALA A 35 0.16 12.64 -44.24
CA ALA A 35 0.06 13.50 -43.07
C ALA A 35 -1.24 14.32 -43.07
N SER A 36 -1.63 14.79 -41.88
CA SER A 36 -2.74 15.72 -41.67
C SER A 36 -2.34 16.84 -40.72
N ALA A 37 -3.00 18.00 -40.85
CA ALA A 37 -2.76 19.13 -39.95
C ALA A 37 -3.16 18.75 -38.52
N LYS A 38 -2.34 19.14 -37.54
CA LYS A 38 -2.65 18.88 -36.13
C LYS A 38 -3.93 19.60 -35.73
N SER A 39 -4.70 18.97 -34.84
CA SER A 39 -5.93 19.57 -34.28
C SER A 39 -5.66 20.74 -33.34
N TYR A 40 -4.44 20.83 -32.80
CA TYR A 40 -3.99 21.93 -31.95
C TYR A 40 -2.50 22.22 -32.17
N GLY A 41 -2.13 23.51 -32.13
CA GLY A 41 -0.78 23.99 -32.39
C GLY A 41 -0.44 24.07 -33.89
N ASP A 42 0.77 24.55 -34.19
CA ASP A 42 1.29 24.62 -35.55
C ASP A 42 1.93 23.29 -35.97
N GLY A 43 1.80 22.93 -37.26
CA GLY A 43 2.42 21.76 -37.87
C GLY A 43 1.45 20.63 -38.25
N TRP A 44 2.00 19.47 -38.56
CA TRP A 44 1.27 18.30 -39.04
C TRP A 44 1.69 17.02 -38.28
N GLU A 45 0.85 16.00 -38.34
CA GLU A 45 1.12 14.65 -37.82
C GLU A 45 0.87 13.59 -38.90
N CYS A 46 1.57 12.46 -38.82
CA CYS A 46 1.32 11.36 -39.74
C CYS A 46 -0.07 10.75 -39.50
N ASN A 47 -0.72 10.37 -40.59
CA ASN A 47 -1.99 9.65 -40.55
C ASN A 47 -1.80 8.28 -39.91
N VAL A 48 -2.89 7.71 -39.39
CA VAL A 48 -2.90 6.34 -38.83
C VAL A 48 -2.33 5.35 -39.86
N GLY A 49 -1.42 4.48 -39.43
CA GLY A 49 -0.69 3.57 -40.31
C GLY A 49 0.63 4.13 -40.87
N TYR A 50 0.99 5.37 -40.54
CA TYR A 50 2.23 6.01 -40.96
C TYR A 50 2.99 6.61 -39.78
N ARG A 51 4.32 6.67 -39.91
CA ARG A 51 5.23 7.25 -38.91
C ARG A 51 6.17 8.27 -39.53
N LEU A 52 6.60 9.23 -38.73
CA LEU A 52 7.58 10.23 -39.15
C LEU A 52 8.92 9.53 -39.42
N MET A 53 9.42 9.71 -40.64
CA MET A 53 10.75 9.28 -41.06
C MET A 53 11.37 10.43 -41.83
N ASP A 54 12.35 11.09 -41.22
CA ASP A 54 12.90 12.38 -41.65
C ASP A 54 11.81 13.45 -41.78
N GLU A 55 11.57 14.00 -42.97
CA GLU A 55 10.55 15.03 -43.24
C GLU A 55 9.27 14.48 -43.88
N ASN A 56 9.09 13.14 -43.89
CA ASN A 56 7.96 12.49 -44.56
C ASN A 56 7.29 11.44 -43.67
N CYS A 57 6.07 11.02 -44.05
CA CYS A 57 5.36 9.94 -43.39
C CYS A 57 5.60 8.62 -44.15
N ALA A 58 6.35 7.70 -43.52
CA ALA A 58 6.57 6.36 -44.04
C ALA A 58 5.54 5.39 -43.46
N ALA A 59 5.06 4.43 -44.26
CA ALA A 59 4.13 3.41 -43.78
C ALA A 59 4.75 2.60 -42.64
N ILE A 60 3.95 2.30 -41.61
CA ILE A 60 4.35 1.40 -40.53
C ILE A 60 4.47 -0.01 -41.11
N VAL A 61 5.66 -0.58 -41.04
CA VAL A 61 5.88 -1.99 -41.38
C VAL A 61 5.66 -2.81 -40.11
N VAL A 62 4.61 -3.62 -40.11
CA VAL A 62 4.30 -4.53 -39.01
C VAL A 62 5.19 -5.77 -39.15
N PRO A 63 6.08 -6.06 -38.19
CA PRO A 63 6.92 -7.24 -38.26
C PRO A 63 6.09 -8.51 -38.02
N GLU A 64 6.70 -9.67 -38.29
CA GLU A 64 6.08 -10.96 -37.97
C GLU A 64 5.77 -11.06 -36.47
N ASN A 65 4.65 -11.70 -36.13
CA ASN A 65 4.13 -11.84 -34.76
C ASN A 65 3.73 -10.53 -34.06
N ALA A 66 3.31 -9.52 -34.83
CA ALA A 66 2.79 -8.25 -34.34
C ALA A 66 1.45 -7.88 -34.98
N TYR A 67 0.72 -6.96 -34.34
CA TYR A 67 -0.50 -6.36 -34.86
C TYR A 67 -0.45 -4.83 -34.81
N GLU A 68 -1.18 -4.18 -35.71
CA GLU A 68 -1.31 -2.71 -35.73
C GLU A 68 -2.15 -2.21 -34.55
N THR A 69 -1.69 -1.15 -33.91
CA THR A 69 -2.42 -0.53 -32.78
C THR A 69 -3.32 0.63 -33.21
N ASN A 70 -3.25 1.04 -34.48
CA ASN A 70 -3.91 2.25 -35.00
C ASN A 70 -3.61 3.52 -34.19
N ARG A 71 -2.46 3.56 -33.50
CA ARG A 71 -1.99 4.74 -32.77
C ARG A 71 -1.08 5.57 -33.67
N THR A 72 -1.21 6.90 -33.57
CA THR A 72 -0.34 7.86 -34.26
C THR A 72 0.99 8.12 -33.52
N TYR A 73 1.16 7.53 -32.34
CA TYR A 73 2.36 7.64 -31.50
C TYR A 73 2.93 6.25 -31.14
N GLY A 74 4.22 6.22 -30.80
CA GLY A 74 4.95 4.97 -30.51
C GLY A 74 5.31 4.19 -31.78
N SER A 75 5.48 2.87 -31.66
CA SER A 75 5.87 2.02 -32.80
C SER A 75 4.73 1.80 -33.81
N GLY A 76 3.48 2.11 -33.44
CA GLY A 76 2.31 1.85 -34.29
C GLY A 76 1.87 0.38 -34.35
N TRP A 77 2.65 -0.52 -33.76
CA TRP A 77 2.37 -1.93 -33.61
C TRP A 77 2.77 -2.45 -32.22
N GLU A 78 2.15 -3.55 -31.81
CA GLU A 78 2.42 -4.29 -30.58
C GLU A 78 2.59 -5.77 -30.92
N CYS A 79 3.40 -6.49 -30.12
CA CYS A 79 3.60 -7.92 -30.32
C CYS A 79 2.34 -8.70 -29.94
N HIS A 80 2.10 -9.83 -30.61
CA HIS A 80 1.10 -10.79 -30.14
C HIS A 80 1.48 -11.35 -28.76
N HIS A 81 0.48 -11.80 -28.00
CA HIS A 81 0.71 -12.46 -26.72
C HIS A 81 1.66 -13.66 -26.89
N GLY A 82 2.70 -13.74 -26.06
CA GLY A 82 3.77 -14.72 -26.18
C GLY A 82 4.99 -14.24 -26.96
N PHE A 83 4.99 -13.00 -27.42
CA PHE A 83 6.14 -12.38 -28.11
C PHE A 83 6.53 -11.08 -27.42
N ARG A 84 7.83 -10.81 -27.40
CA ARG A 84 8.41 -9.58 -26.82
C ARG A 84 9.13 -8.77 -27.88
N LYS A 85 9.10 -7.45 -27.73
CA LYS A 85 9.79 -6.51 -28.62
C LYS A 85 11.31 -6.61 -28.45
N VAL A 86 12.02 -6.68 -29.57
CA VAL A 86 13.50 -6.68 -29.65
C VAL A 86 13.93 -5.64 -30.69
N ASP A 87 14.90 -4.81 -30.33
CA ASP A 87 15.50 -3.74 -31.18
C ASP A 87 14.50 -2.78 -31.84
N GLU A 88 13.29 -2.63 -31.28
CA GLU A 88 12.18 -1.82 -31.80
C GLU A 88 11.71 -2.18 -33.23
N VAL A 89 12.15 -3.31 -33.77
CA VAL A 89 11.86 -3.72 -35.15
C VAL A 89 11.32 -5.14 -35.27
N ALA A 90 11.37 -5.94 -34.20
CA ALA A 90 10.97 -7.34 -34.24
C ALA A 90 10.19 -7.78 -32.98
N CYS A 91 9.36 -8.79 -33.16
CA CYS A 91 8.72 -9.54 -32.08
C CYS A 91 9.30 -10.95 -32.05
N VAL A 92 9.96 -11.29 -30.94
CA VAL A 92 10.59 -12.60 -30.75
C VAL A 92 9.80 -13.38 -29.71
N ALA A 93 9.58 -14.67 -29.95
CA ALA A 93 8.85 -15.55 -29.05
C ALA A 93 9.51 -15.56 -27.65
N VAL A 94 8.68 -15.45 -26.62
CA VAL A 94 9.09 -15.62 -25.23
C VAL A 94 9.26 -17.10 -24.97
N VAL A 95 10.50 -17.53 -24.71
CA VAL A 95 10.80 -18.91 -24.32
C VAL A 95 10.36 -19.09 -22.86
N VAL A 96 9.41 -20.00 -22.64
CA VAL A 96 8.91 -20.35 -21.31
C VAL A 96 9.55 -21.68 -20.89
N PRO A 97 10.27 -21.73 -19.75
CA PRO A 97 10.85 -22.97 -19.26
C PRO A 97 9.79 -23.92 -18.71
N ASP A 98 10.16 -25.20 -18.53
CA ASP A 98 9.33 -26.18 -17.81
C ASP A 98 8.99 -25.64 -16.41
N GLY A 99 7.73 -25.83 -15.98
CA GLY A 99 7.23 -25.25 -14.73
C GLY A 99 6.88 -23.76 -14.81
N GLY A 100 6.99 -23.13 -15.99
CA GLY A 100 6.62 -21.74 -16.25
C GLY A 100 5.31 -21.57 -17.04
N PHE A 101 4.79 -20.34 -17.03
CA PHE A 101 3.68 -19.91 -17.87
C PHE A 101 3.84 -18.42 -18.26
N LEU A 102 3.26 -18.02 -19.39
CA LEU A 102 3.24 -16.61 -19.80
C LEU A 102 2.39 -15.78 -18.84
N ASP A 103 2.86 -14.60 -18.48
CA ASP A 103 2.06 -13.67 -17.71
C ASP A 103 0.95 -13.02 -18.58
N PRO A 104 0.02 -12.25 -17.99
CA PRO A 104 -1.04 -11.58 -18.74
C PRO A 104 -0.56 -10.62 -19.83
N SER A 105 0.65 -10.05 -19.71
CA SER A 105 1.23 -9.22 -20.77
C SER A 105 1.66 -10.08 -21.97
N GLY A 106 2.09 -11.32 -21.72
CA GLY A 106 2.64 -12.20 -22.73
C GLY A 106 4.06 -11.87 -23.16
N GLU A 107 4.66 -10.80 -22.62
CA GLU A 107 6.04 -10.40 -22.89
C GLU A 107 7.04 -11.04 -21.92
N ARG A 108 6.53 -11.63 -20.84
CA ARG A 108 7.30 -12.27 -19.77
C ARG A 108 6.63 -13.56 -19.32
N TRP A 109 7.38 -14.37 -18.59
CA TRP A 109 6.88 -15.59 -17.96
C TRP A 109 7.03 -15.53 -16.44
N ARG A 110 6.23 -16.34 -15.76
CA ARG A 110 6.28 -16.58 -14.30
C ARG A 110 6.28 -18.08 -14.04
N CYS A 111 6.82 -18.48 -12.90
CA CYS A 111 6.73 -19.87 -12.47
C CYS A 111 5.32 -20.22 -12.01
N LEU A 112 4.89 -21.44 -12.30
CA LEU A 112 3.67 -22.03 -11.76
C LEU A 112 3.74 -22.07 -10.23
N ARG A 113 2.58 -22.14 -9.58
CA ARG A 113 2.52 -22.35 -8.13
C ARG A 113 3.26 -23.64 -7.78
N GLY A 114 4.13 -23.58 -6.78
CA GLY A 114 4.99 -24.71 -6.41
C GLY A 114 6.33 -24.73 -7.14
N PHE A 115 6.67 -23.69 -7.91
CA PHE A 115 7.97 -23.53 -8.54
C PHE A 115 8.60 -22.19 -8.16
N LEU A 116 9.91 -22.19 -7.95
CA LEU A 116 10.72 -21.01 -7.67
C LEU A 116 11.54 -20.64 -8.91
N LYS A 117 11.59 -19.35 -9.24
CA LYS A 117 12.47 -18.86 -10.30
C LYS A 117 13.92 -18.90 -9.83
N VAL A 118 14.74 -19.69 -10.52
CA VAL A 118 16.19 -19.73 -10.36
C VAL A 118 16.79 -19.49 -11.73
N ASP A 119 17.44 -18.34 -11.89
CA ASP A 119 17.90 -17.82 -13.18
C ASP A 119 16.78 -17.80 -14.23
N ASP A 120 16.98 -18.47 -15.36
CA ASP A 120 15.99 -18.59 -16.45
C ASP A 120 15.20 -19.91 -16.40
N THR A 121 15.09 -20.52 -15.21
CA THR A 121 14.36 -21.78 -15.00
C THR A 121 13.36 -21.68 -13.85
N CYS A 122 12.40 -22.58 -13.84
CA CYS A 122 11.50 -22.80 -12.72
C CYS A 122 11.86 -24.13 -12.06
N GLN A 123 12.34 -24.07 -10.83
CA GLN A 123 12.68 -25.26 -10.04
C GLN A 123 11.53 -25.60 -9.10
N GLU A 124 11.17 -26.88 -9.04
CA GLU A 124 10.10 -27.36 -8.16
C GLU A 124 10.46 -27.12 -6.69
N VAL A 125 9.50 -26.60 -5.93
CA VAL A 125 9.64 -26.36 -4.50
C VAL A 125 9.45 -27.69 -3.77
N ILE A 126 10.49 -28.12 -3.05
CA ILE A 126 10.37 -29.24 -2.11
C ILE A 126 9.64 -28.74 -0.87
N VAL A 127 8.41 -29.21 -0.69
CA VAL A 127 7.58 -28.91 0.49
C VAL A 127 7.89 -29.95 1.57
N PRO A 128 8.43 -29.54 2.73
CA PRO A 128 8.71 -30.49 3.81
C PRO A 128 7.43 -31.02 4.46
N GLU A 129 7.55 -32.05 5.29
CA GLU A 129 6.42 -32.57 6.07
C GLU A 129 5.82 -31.45 6.95
N ASN A 130 4.50 -31.49 7.13
CA ASN A 130 3.74 -30.47 7.88
C ASN A 130 3.78 -29.06 7.29
N ALA A 131 4.18 -28.90 6.03
CA ALA A 131 4.12 -27.64 5.29
C ALA A 131 3.10 -27.68 4.14
N TYR A 132 2.76 -26.50 3.61
CA TYR A 132 1.95 -26.34 2.41
C TYR A 132 2.50 -25.23 1.52
N LEU A 133 2.18 -25.27 0.23
CA LEU A 133 2.54 -24.22 -0.72
C LEU A 133 1.81 -22.91 -0.39
N ALA A 134 2.56 -21.84 -0.17
CA ALA A 134 2.05 -20.52 0.12
C ALA A 134 2.29 -19.57 -1.06
N ASP A 135 1.63 -18.40 -1.01
CA ASP A 135 1.83 -17.35 -2.00
C ASP A 135 2.90 -16.38 -1.48
N GLY A 136 3.87 -16.00 -2.33
CA GLY A 136 4.96 -15.08 -1.98
C GLY A 136 6.18 -15.74 -1.31
N SER A 137 5.95 -16.67 -0.38
CA SER A 137 6.97 -17.61 0.12
C SER A 137 6.84 -18.95 -0.63
N ALA A 138 7.92 -19.72 -0.75
CA ALA A 138 7.86 -21.01 -1.45
C ALA A 138 6.91 -22.01 -0.75
N TRP A 139 6.88 -22.00 0.59
CA TRP A 139 6.00 -22.79 1.44
C TRP A 139 5.88 -22.16 2.83
N GLU A 140 4.82 -22.52 3.55
CA GLU A 140 4.58 -22.16 4.96
C GLU A 140 4.29 -23.41 5.79
N CYS A 141 4.57 -23.35 7.09
CA CYS A 141 4.20 -24.43 8.01
C CYS A 141 2.69 -24.46 8.25
N GLY A 142 2.15 -25.67 8.32
CA GLY A 142 0.77 -25.90 8.74
C GLY A 142 0.52 -25.42 10.16
N ARG A 143 -0.76 -25.24 10.51
CA ARG A 143 -1.15 -24.81 11.85
C ARG A 143 -0.58 -25.77 12.91
N GLY A 144 0.05 -25.21 13.93
CA GLY A 144 0.70 -25.99 15.00
C GLY A 144 2.14 -26.37 14.72
N PHE A 145 2.72 -25.89 13.62
CA PHE A 145 4.12 -26.06 13.29
C PHE A 145 4.78 -24.72 13.04
N GLU A 146 6.05 -24.61 13.43
CA GLU A 146 6.88 -23.44 13.20
C GLU A 146 8.07 -23.79 12.30
N LYS A 147 8.55 -22.78 11.57
CA LYS A 147 9.66 -22.95 10.64
C LYS A 147 10.97 -22.99 11.41
N VAL A 148 11.65 -24.13 11.36
CA VAL A 148 13.00 -24.32 11.87
C VAL A 148 13.87 -24.73 10.69
N ASP A 149 14.79 -23.85 10.30
CA ASP A 149 15.59 -23.98 9.08
C ASP A 149 14.73 -24.23 7.82
N ASN A 150 14.84 -25.42 7.24
CA ASN A 150 14.12 -25.85 6.05
C ASN A 150 13.09 -26.95 6.36
N SER A 151 12.50 -26.93 7.56
CA SER A 151 11.51 -27.90 8.01
C SER A 151 10.46 -27.26 8.92
N CYS A 152 9.36 -27.98 9.15
CA CYS A 152 8.30 -27.58 10.05
C CYS A 152 8.29 -28.47 11.28
N THR A 153 8.61 -27.87 12.43
CA THR A 153 8.66 -28.55 13.72
C THR A 153 7.41 -28.26 14.50
N ALA A 154 6.86 -29.26 15.21
CA ALA A 154 5.67 -29.08 16.02
C ALA A 154 5.92 -28.06 17.13
N ILE A 155 4.99 -27.11 17.27
CA ILE A 155 5.04 -26.09 18.31
C ILE A 155 4.73 -26.76 19.65
N VAL A 156 5.65 -26.60 20.59
CA VAL A 156 5.44 -27.08 21.96
C VAL A 156 4.48 -26.14 22.66
N VAL A 157 3.28 -26.64 22.97
CA VAL A 157 2.27 -25.93 23.76
C VAL A 157 2.35 -26.44 25.20
N PRO A 158 2.56 -25.57 26.20
CA PRO A 158 2.62 -26.00 27.59
C PRO A 158 1.25 -26.45 28.11
N THR A 159 1.23 -27.14 29.25
CA THR A 159 -0.01 -27.47 29.97
C THR A 159 -0.80 -26.18 30.25
N ASN A 160 -2.13 -26.22 30.08
CA ASN A 160 -3.02 -25.05 30.16
C ASN A 160 -2.76 -23.98 29.09
N GLY A 161 -2.08 -24.32 28.00
CA GLY A 161 -1.95 -23.51 26.80
C GLY A 161 -2.73 -24.09 25.63
N TYR A 162 -3.05 -23.23 24.65
CA TYR A 162 -3.65 -23.62 23.38
C TYR A 162 -3.01 -22.85 22.21
N LEU A 163 -2.97 -23.48 21.03
CA LEU A 163 -2.51 -22.81 19.80
C LEU A 163 -3.44 -21.64 19.45
N ASN A 164 -2.89 -20.44 19.40
CA ASN A 164 -3.64 -19.26 18.99
C ASN A 164 -3.61 -19.11 17.45
N GLY A 165 -4.30 -18.09 16.94
CA GLY A 165 -4.36 -17.79 15.49
C GLY A 165 -3.34 -16.76 15.02
N SER A 166 -2.39 -16.37 15.88
CA SER A 166 -1.45 -15.31 15.54
C SER A 166 -0.43 -15.78 14.52
N ARG A 167 -0.23 -14.98 13.47
CA ARG A 167 0.84 -15.20 12.47
C ARG A 167 2.20 -14.68 12.94
N TYR A 168 2.21 -13.86 13.99
CA TYR A 168 3.40 -13.19 14.50
C TYR A 168 3.43 -13.25 16.03
N GLY A 169 4.63 -13.32 16.60
CA GLY A 169 4.81 -13.44 18.05
C GLY A 169 4.57 -14.86 18.55
N GLN A 170 4.13 -14.98 19.81
CA GLN A 170 3.95 -16.27 20.46
C GLN A 170 2.79 -17.07 19.82
N PRO A 171 3.01 -18.33 19.43
CA PRO A 171 2.04 -19.12 18.68
C PRO A 171 0.94 -19.78 19.54
N TRP A 172 1.04 -19.65 20.86
CA TRP A 172 0.06 -20.18 21.83
C TRP A 172 -0.30 -19.12 22.86
N SER A 173 -1.47 -19.29 23.44
CA SER A 173 -1.99 -18.45 24.53
C SER A 173 -2.41 -19.34 25.69
N CYS A 174 -2.43 -18.80 26.89
CA CYS A 174 -2.88 -19.52 28.06
C CYS A 174 -4.41 -19.60 28.10
N GLU A 175 -4.90 -20.73 28.58
CA GLU A 175 -6.31 -20.93 28.93
C GLU A 175 -6.76 -19.91 29.97
N ARG A 176 -8.06 -19.63 30.03
CA ARG A 176 -8.63 -18.71 31.00
C ARG A 176 -8.25 -19.12 32.44
N GLY A 177 -7.76 -18.16 33.23
CA GLY A 177 -7.27 -18.41 34.59
C GLY A 177 -5.79 -18.73 34.68
N PHE A 178 -5.05 -18.67 33.56
CA PHE A 178 -3.61 -18.87 33.51
C PHE A 178 -2.92 -17.72 32.78
N PHE A 179 -1.68 -17.43 33.17
CA PHE A 179 -0.83 -16.44 32.51
C PHE A 179 0.51 -17.01 32.11
N GLU A 180 1.08 -16.42 31.05
CA GLU A 180 2.39 -16.78 30.54
C GLU A 180 3.46 -16.30 31.51
N GLN A 181 4.27 -17.25 31.99
CA GLN A 181 5.47 -17.00 32.78
C GLN A 181 6.56 -17.97 32.33
N ASN A 182 7.66 -17.43 31.79
CA ASN A 182 8.83 -18.19 31.35
C ASN A 182 8.50 -19.35 30.38
N GLY A 183 7.57 -19.14 29.46
CA GLY A 183 7.14 -20.15 28.48
C GLY A 183 6.18 -21.21 29.02
N LEU A 184 5.62 -21.01 30.22
CA LEU A 184 4.60 -21.87 30.82
C LEU A 184 3.33 -21.09 31.11
N CYS A 185 2.20 -21.81 31.18
CA CYS A 185 0.94 -21.24 31.64
C CYS A 185 0.74 -21.54 33.12
N GLU A 186 1.04 -20.55 33.95
CA GLU A 186 0.92 -20.62 35.40
C GLU A 186 -0.44 -20.10 35.85
N VAL A 187 -0.99 -20.70 36.91
CA VAL A 187 -2.33 -20.35 37.41
C VAL A 187 -2.33 -18.93 37.98
N VAL A 188 -3.35 -18.15 37.64
CA VAL A 188 -3.59 -16.85 38.27
C VAL A 188 -4.16 -17.09 39.66
N ILE A 189 -3.40 -16.72 40.68
CA ILE A 189 -3.87 -16.75 42.06
C ILE A 189 -4.79 -15.55 42.28
N ILE A 190 -6.09 -15.83 42.46
CA ILE A 190 -7.08 -14.80 42.71
C ILE A 190 -7.23 -14.66 44.23
N PRO A 191 -6.89 -13.50 44.83
CA PRO A 191 -7.01 -13.30 46.27
C PRO A 191 -8.47 -13.24 46.71
N GLU A 192 -8.69 -13.30 48.03
CA GLU A 192 -10.03 -13.10 48.60
C GLU A 192 -10.58 -11.73 48.19
N PHE A 193 -11.88 -11.65 47.94
CA PHE A 193 -12.57 -10.45 47.43
C PHE A 193 -12.07 -9.95 46.06
N ALA A 194 -11.44 -10.81 45.26
CA ALA A 194 -11.14 -10.54 43.84
C ALA A 194 -11.92 -11.46 42.90
N TYR A 195 -11.85 -11.17 41.60
CA TYR A 195 -12.34 -11.99 40.51
C TYR A 195 -11.38 -11.94 39.31
N PHE A 196 -11.40 -12.99 38.47
CA PHE A 196 -10.53 -13.06 37.29
C PHE A 196 -10.83 -11.95 36.28
N ASP A 197 -9.78 -11.30 35.78
CA ASP A 197 -9.86 -10.26 34.76
C ASP A 197 -9.21 -10.75 33.47
N GLU A 198 -9.97 -10.73 32.37
CA GLU A 198 -9.51 -11.17 31.03
C GLU A 198 -8.60 -10.13 30.34
N SER A 199 -8.29 -9.03 31.01
CA SER A 199 -7.41 -7.99 30.47
C SER A 199 -6.03 -8.57 30.11
N SER A 200 -5.54 -8.21 28.93
CA SER A 200 -4.19 -8.59 28.45
C SER A 200 -3.06 -7.85 29.18
N TYR A 201 -3.41 -6.95 30.10
CA TYR A 201 -2.49 -6.17 30.92
C TYR A 201 -3.01 -6.09 32.35
N GLY A 202 -2.10 -6.09 33.33
CA GLY A 202 -2.41 -6.04 34.76
C GLY A 202 -2.15 -7.38 35.47
N GLU A 203 -2.71 -7.54 36.68
CA GLU A 203 -2.45 -8.70 37.56
C GLU A 203 -3.32 -9.94 37.26
N GLY A 204 -4.26 -9.85 36.29
CA GLY A 204 -5.15 -10.95 35.91
C GLY A 204 -6.35 -11.15 36.82
N TRP A 205 -6.50 -10.26 37.78
CA TRP A 205 -7.66 -10.18 38.64
C TRP A 205 -8.00 -8.73 38.94
N LYS A 206 -9.23 -8.49 39.37
CA LYS A 206 -9.73 -7.22 39.86
C LYS A 206 -10.44 -7.41 41.18
N CYS A 207 -10.33 -6.43 42.07
CA CYS A 207 -11.11 -6.43 43.30
C CYS A 207 -12.61 -6.38 43.00
N GLN A 208 -13.38 -7.16 43.75
CA GLN A 208 -14.83 -7.10 43.78
C GLN A 208 -15.27 -5.71 44.23
N ARG A 209 -16.47 -5.31 43.79
CA ARG A 209 -17.05 -4.01 44.13
C ARG A 209 -17.01 -3.75 45.64
N GLY A 210 -16.43 -2.62 46.03
CA GLY A 210 -16.27 -2.23 47.43
C GLY A 210 -14.93 -2.62 48.05
N TYR A 211 -14.02 -3.21 47.27
CA TYR A 211 -12.66 -3.51 47.67
C TYR A 211 -11.66 -2.79 46.75
N GLU A 212 -10.50 -2.43 47.28
CA GLU A 212 -9.40 -1.81 46.55
C GLU A 212 -8.11 -2.61 46.68
N VAL A 213 -7.21 -2.46 45.70
CA VAL A 213 -5.94 -3.19 45.66
C VAL A 213 -5.04 -2.73 46.80
N SER A 214 -4.56 -3.68 47.60
CA SER A 214 -3.64 -3.45 48.71
C SER A 214 -2.61 -4.59 48.74
N GLY A 215 -1.36 -4.30 48.38
CA GLY A 215 -0.33 -5.33 48.22
C GLY A 215 -0.69 -6.34 47.12
N GLU A 216 -0.69 -7.63 47.47
CA GLU A 216 -1.04 -8.75 46.58
C GLU A 216 -2.53 -9.17 46.71
N GLY A 217 -3.37 -8.31 47.29
CA GLY A 217 -4.75 -8.65 47.63
C GLY A 217 -5.74 -7.49 47.51
N CYS A 218 -6.95 -7.74 47.97
CA CYS A 218 -8.04 -6.78 48.01
C CYS A 218 -8.47 -6.50 49.44
N GLU A 219 -8.50 -5.23 49.83
CA GLU A 219 -8.98 -4.79 51.13
C GLU A 219 -10.26 -3.98 50.99
N ALA A 220 -11.15 -4.08 51.97
CA ALA A 220 -12.42 -3.36 51.94
C ALA A 220 -12.18 -1.85 51.96
N ILE A 221 -12.83 -1.13 51.05
CA ILE A 221 -12.74 0.33 50.97
C ILE A 221 -13.29 0.92 52.27
N ASN A 222 -12.45 1.68 52.98
CA ASN A 222 -12.89 2.44 54.14
C ASN A 222 -13.77 3.61 53.70
N MET A 223 -15.10 3.38 53.71
CA MET A 223 -16.07 4.37 53.30
C MET A 223 -16.32 5.40 54.41
N PRO A 224 -16.03 6.70 54.18
CA PRO A 224 -16.32 7.72 55.17
C PRO A 224 -17.83 7.95 55.30
N ALA A 225 -18.24 8.55 56.42
CA ALA A 225 -19.63 8.97 56.60
C ALA A 225 -20.07 9.91 55.46
N ASN A 226 -21.30 9.73 54.98
CA ASN A 226 -21.88 10.48 53.87
C ASN A 226 -21.22 10.23 52.49
N ALA A 227 -20.66 9.04 52.26
CA ALA A 227 -20.21 8.58 50.95
C ALA A 227 -21.00 7.35 50.46
N HIS A 228 -20.85 7.04 49.17
CA HIS A 228 -21.34 5.83 48.51
C HIS A 228 -20.34 5.38 47.44
N LEU A 229 -20.37 4.10 47.05
CA LEU A 229 -19.55 3.62 45.92
C LEU A 229 -20.00 4.25 44.61
N ASP A 230 -19.04 4.68 43.79
CA ASP A 230 -19.29 5.25 42.47
C ASP A 230 -19.76 4.18 41.47
N ARG A 231 -19.98 4.60 40.21
CA ARG A 231 -20.31 3.68 39.12
C ARG A 231 -19.11 2.85 38.63
N SER A 232 -17.89 3.22 38.98
CA SER A 232 -16.63 2.59 38.54
C SER A 232 -16.14 1.48 39.48
N GLU A 233 -17.06 0.91 40.26
CA GLU A 233 -16.94 -0.27 41.12
C GLU A 233 -16.00 -0.17 42.33
N ASN A 234 -14.81 0.40 42.21
CA ASN A 234 -13.80 0.41 43.29
C ASN A 234 -13.36 1.82 43.69
N ARG A 235 -14.25 2.81 43.55
CA ARG A 235 -14.08 4.15 44.12
C ARG A 235 -15.36 4.58 44.83
N TRP A 236 -15.25 5.62 45.66
CA TRP A 236 -16.39 6.21 46.34
C TRP A 236 -16.51 7.70 46.02
N GLU A 237 -17.75 8.18 46.06
CA GLU A 237 -18.13 9.58 45.89
C GLU A 237 -18.94 10.04 47.11
N CYS A 238 -18.90 11.34 47.39
CA CYS A 238 -19.72 11.92 48.44
C CYS A 238 -21.21 11.90 48.06
N ASN A 239 -22.06 11.69 49.05
CA ASN A 239 -23.50 11.84 48.90
C ASN A 239 -23.83 13.29 48.48
N ARG A 240 -25.02 13.46 47.90
CA ARG A 240 -25.51 14.78 47.48
C ARG A 240 -25.43 15.78 48.65
N ASN A 241 -24.92 16.98 48.36
CA ASN A 241 -24.64 18.08 49.30
C ASN A 241 -23.38 17.96 50.17
N PHE A 242 -22.54 16.94 49.95
CA PHE A 242 -21.23 16.80 50.60
C PHE A 242 -20.09 16.95 49.59
N GLN A 243 -18.96 17.51 50.01
CA GLN A 243 -17.72 17.66 49.24
C GLN A 243 -16.58 16.87 49.88
N LYS A 244 -15.69 16.34 49.04
CA LYS A 244 -14.51 15.59 49.48
C LYS A 244 -13.45 16.53 50.08
N SER A 245 -13.05 16.27 51.32
CA SER A 245 -11.97 16.99 52.02
C SER A 245 -11.19 16.02 52.91
N LYS A 246 -9.89 15.83 52.63
CA LYS A 246 -8.98 14.90 53.36
C LYS A 246 -9.62 13.53 53.62
N ASP A 247 -10.13 12.91 52.55
CA ASP A 247 -10.79 11.59 52.55
C ASP A 247 -12.06 11.47 53.40
N LEU A 248 -12.67 12.60 53.72
CA LEU A 248 -13.99 12.69 54.35
C LEU A 248 -14.97 13.44 53.45
N CYS A 249 -16.27 13.20 53.66
CA CYS A 249 -17.34 13.96 53.06
C CYS A 249 -17.89 14.97 54.06
N VAL A 250 -17.62 16.25 53.80
CA VAL A 250 -18.08 17.38 54.63
C VAL A 250 -19.22 18.11 53.95
N LEU A 251 -20.17 18.64 54.72
CA LEU A 251 -21.32 19.37 54.18
C LEU A 251 -20.84 20.60 53.41
N ASN A 252 -21.45 20.87 52.25
CA ASN A 252 -21.23 22.13 51.55
C ASN A 252 -21.80 23.28 52.39
N ASN A 253 -20.93 24.19 52.82
CA ASN A 253 -21.37 25.52 53.29
C ASN A 253 -21.83 26.38 52.11
#